data_AF-A0A443SQN0-F1
#
_entry.id   AF-A0A443SQN0-F1
#
_cell.length_a   1.000
_cell.length_b   1.000
_cell.length_c   1.000
_cell.angle_alpha   90.00
_cell.angle_beta   90.00
_cell.angle_gamma   90.00
#
_symmetry.space_group_name_H-M   'P 1'
#
loop_
_entity.id
_entity.type
_entity.pdbx_description
1 polymer ?
#
loop_
_entity_poly.entity_id
_entity_poly.type
_entity_poly.pdbx_seq_one_letter_code
_entity_poly.pdbx_strand_id
1 'polypeptide(L)'
;MFQIDKQYWTLAGRAGYRGAANDFERCVRDKNCAKHTVRAFMNKYSFDCNNDGLIDCFDFALIHRKGAKRCKESEIYTTDYWTRFETCYGFSR
;
A
#
# COMPACT_ATOMS: atom_id res chain seq x y z
N MET A 1 -8.82 2.84 -8.75
CA MET A 1 -8.67 2.96 -7.28
C MET A 1 -7.44 2.15 -6.85
N PHE A 2 -6.90 2.36 -5.63
CA PHE A 2 -5.58 1.93 -5.10
C PHE A 2 -5.11 0.45 -5.25
N GLN A 3 -5.79 -0.40 -6.04
CA GLN A 3 -5.42 -1.81 -6.30
C GLN A 3 -5.29 -2.64 -5.00
N ILE A 4 -6.18 -2.37 -4.04
CA ILE A 4 -6.24 -3.06 -2.75
C ILE A 4 -6.91 -4.41 -2.96
N ASP A 5 -6.28 -5.49 -2.51
CA ASP A 5 -6.89 -6.81 -2.45
C ASP A 5 -7.60 -7.08 -1.10
N LYS A 6 -8.34 -8.18 -1.03
CA LYS A 6 -9.15 -8.53 0.14
C LYS A 6 -8.30 -8.84 1.38
N GLN A 7 -7.09 -9.38 1.20
CA GLN A 7 -6.18 -9.67 2.29
C GLN A 7 -5.62 -8.37 2.89
N TYR A 8 -5.18 -7.44 2.03
CA TYR A 8 -4.75 -6.10 2.42
C TYR A 8 -5.84 -5.39 3.23
N TRP A 9 -7.07 -5.33 2.70
CA TRP A 9 -8.21 -4.73 3.40
C TRP A 9 -8.52 -5.41 4.75
N THR A 10 -8.39 -6.74 4.82
CA THR A 10 -8.58 -7.49 6.06
C THR A 10 -7.52 -7.15 7.10
N LEU A 11 -6.25 -7.13 6.70
CA LEU A 11 -5.13 -6.83 7.60
C LEU A 11 -5.15 -5.37 8.10
N ALA A 12 -5.69 -4.46 7.29
CA ALA A 12 -5.90 -3.04 7.59
C ALA A 12 -7.07 -2.76 8.54
N GLY A 13 -7.85 -3.78 8.95
CA GLY A 13 -8.97 -3.61 9.88
C GLY A 13 -10.35 -3.49 9.23
N ARG A 14 -10.49 -3.87 7.95
CA ARG A 14 -11.78 -4.00 7.25
C ARG A 14 -12.62 -2.70 7.26
N ALA A 15 -12.03 -1.62 6.76
CA ALA A 15 -12.71 -0.32 6.68
C ALA A 15 -14.09 -0.45 6.01
N GLY A 16 -15.11 0.18 6.59
CA GLY A 16 -16.48 0.17 6.06
C GLY A 16 -17.24 -1.15 6.21
N TYR A 17 -16.71 -2.13 6.97
CA TYR A 17 -17.38 -3.40 7.20
C TYR A 17 -18.70 -3.24 7.98
N ARG A 18 -19.75 -3.89 7.47
CA ARG A 18 -21.11 -3.92 8.02
C ARG A 18 -21.68 -5.35 8.06
N GLY A 19 -20.83 -6.36 7.83
CA GLY A 19 -21.25 -7.77 7.81
C GLY A 19 -21.73 -8.26 6.44
N ALA A 20 -21.69 -7.44 5.39
CA ALA A 20 -22.14 -7.84 4.06
C ALA A 20 -20.99 -8.45 3.23
N ALA A 21 -21.35 -9.41 2.37
CA ALA A 21 -20.37 -10.10 1.52
C ALA A 21 -19.60 -9.16 0.58
N ASN A 22 -20.21 -8.04 0.17
CA ASN A 22 -19.67 -7.08 -0.79
C ASN A 22 -19.07 -5.81 -0.15
N ASP A 23 -18.84 -5.79 1.17
CA ASP A 23 -18.29 -4.62 1.87
C ASP A 23 -16.88 -4.27 1.39
N PHE A 24 -16.07 -5.29 1.06
CA PHE A 24 -14.75 -5.10 0.48
C PHE A 24 -14.84 -4.33 -0.86
N GLU A 25 -15.65 -4.83 -1.80
CA GLU A 25 -15.83 -4.25 -3.13
C GLU A 25 -16.40 -2.84 -3.06
N ARG A 26 -17.32 -2.59 -2.13
CA ARG A 26 -17.87 -1.26 -1.85
C ARG A 26 -16.78 -0.32 -1.35
N CYS A 27 -15.99 -0.74 -0.37
CA CYS A 27 -14.94 0.08 0.22
C CYS A 27 -13.84 0.43 -0.79
N VAL A 28 -13.34 -0.55 -1.56
CA VAL A 28 -12.26 -0.30 -2.52
C VAL A 28 -12.71 0.48 -3.76
N ARG A 29 -14.03 0.68 -3.95
CA ARG A 29 -14.61 1.57 -4.96
C ARG A 29 -14.99 2.95 -4.41
N ASP A 30 -14.99 3.13 -3.10
CA ASP A 30 -15.13 4.43 -2.46
C ASP A 30 -13.75 5.06 -2.16
N LYS A 31 -13.54 6.29 -2.62
CA LYS A 31 -12.22 6.95 -2.50
C LYS A 31 -11.81 7.14 -1.04
N ASN A 32 -12.74 7.45 -0.15
CA ASN A 32 -12.43 7.74 1.25
C ASN A 32 -12.18 6.45 2.03
N CYS A 33 -12.98 5.42 1.80
CA CYS A 33 -12.82 4.10 2.41
C CYS A 33 -11.51 3.43 1.96
N ALA A 34 -11.20 3.49 0.66
CA ALA A 34 -9.94 2.98 0.14
C ALA A 34 -8.72 3.73 0.71
N LYS A 35 -8.79 5.08 0.80
CA LYS A 35 -7.73 5.88 1.46
C LYS A 35 -7.55 5.51 2.92
N HIS A 36 -8.66 5.35 3.65
CA HIS A 36 -8.61 4.94 5.05
C HIS A 36 -7.98 3.56 5.21
N THR A 37 -8.31 2.62 4.32
CA THR A 37 -7.71 1.28 4.28
C THR A 37 -6.19 1.34 4.10
N VAL A 38 -5.69 2.12 3.12
CA VAL A 38 -4.24 2.29 2.90
C VAL A 38 -3.57 2.89 4.13
N ARG A 39 -4.13 3.97 4.70
CA ARG A 39 -3.58 4.61 5.91
C ARG A 39 -3.54 3.66 7.10
N ALA A 40 -4.62 2.93 7.35
CA ALA A 40 -4.69 1.96 8.43
C ALA A 40 -3.68 0.82 8.25
N PHE A 41 -3.46 0.36 7.02
CA PHE A 41 -2.43 -0.62 6.71
C PHE A 41 -1.03 -0.08 6.97
N MET A 42 -0.69 1.12 6.49
CA MET A 42 0.63 1.72 6.71
C MET A 42 0.89 2.04 8.19
N ASN A 43 -0.11 2.49 8.93
CA ASN A 43 0.00 2.70 10.38
C ASN A 43 0.32 1.41 11.14
N LYS A 44 -0.12 0.26 10.61
CA LYS A 44 0.14 -1.06 11.20
C LYS A 44 1.45 -1.68 10.70
N TYR A 45 1.84 -1.36 9.47
CA TYR A 45 3.00 -1.91 8.78
C TYR A 45 3.83 -0.75 8.24
N SER A 46 4.71 -0.24 9.08
CA SER A 46 5.67 0.83 8.77
C SER A 46 7.07 0.35 9.12
N PHE A 47 7.91 0.15 8.11
CA PHE A 47 9.29 -0.32 8.26
C PHE A 47 10.17 0.43 7.28
N ASP A 48 11.41 0.69 7.67
CA ASP A 48 12.46 1.09 6.72
C ASP A 48 12.79 -0.13 5.85
N CYS A 49 12.26 -0.11 4.63
CA CYS A 49 12.29 -1.20 3.66
C CYS A 49 13.45 -1.06 2.69
N ASN A 50 13.81 0.17 2.31
CA ASN A 50 14.95 0.45 1.45
C ASN A 50 16.29 0.57 2.22
N ASN A 51 16.24 0.62 3.56
CA ASN A 51 17.36 0.77 4.49
C ASN A 51 18.09 2.12 4.36
N ASP A 52 17.35 3.20 4.11
CA ASP A 52 17.90 4.57 4.05
C ASP A 52 17.87 5.30 5.41
N GLY A 53 17.34 4.66 6.45
CA GLY A 53 17.23 5.21 7.81
C GLY A 53 15.99 6.07 8.03
N LEU A 54 15.12 6.23 7.04
CA LEU A 54 13.85 6.93 7.12
C LEU A 54 12.68 5.95 6.91
N ILE A 55 11.48 6.38 7.29
CA ILE A 55 10.24 5.70 6.91
C ILE A 55 9.41 6.71 6.14
N ASP A 56 9.38 6.58 4.83
CA ASP A 56 8.79 7.58 3.94
C ASP A 56 7.93 6.99 2.82
N CYS A 57 7.68 7.79 1.77
CA CYS A 57 6.87 7.37 0.64
C CYS A 57 7.47 6.19 -0.14
N PHE A 58 8.79 6.04 -0.19
CA PHE A 58 9.44 4.89 -0.85
C PHE A 58 9.09 3.60 -0.09
N ASP A 59 9.20 3.60 1.23
CA ASP A 59 8.83 2.44 2.06
C ASP A 59 7.36 2.09 1.94
N PHE A 60 6.48 3.09 2.01
CA PHE A 60 5.05 2.85 1.85
C PHE A 60 4.70 2.33 0.45
N ALA A 61 5.40 2.74 -0.60
CA ALA A 61 5.21 2.17 -1.94
C ALA A 61 5.64 0.70 -2.00
N LEU A 62 6.80 0.37 -1.41
CA LEU A 62 7.30 -1.01 -1.30
C LEU A 62 6.34 -1.90 -0.51
N ILE A 63 5.87 -1.43 0.64
CA ILE A 63 4.90 -2.11 1.50
C ILE A 63 3.55 -2.27 0.78
N HIS A 64 3.09 -1.26 0.04
CA HIS A 64 1.84 -1.34 -0.71
C HIS A 64 1.90 -2.42 -1.78
N ARG A 65 3.05 -2.55 -2.46
CA ARG A 65 3.20 -3.44 -3.61
C ARG A 65 3.61 -4.86 -3.24
N LYS A 66 4.53 -5.04 -2.30
CA LYS A 66 5.10 -6.34 -1.91
C LYS A 66 4.49 -6.87 -0.61
N GLY A 67 3.81 -6.03 0.17
CA GLY A 67 3.35 -6.34 1.51
C GLY A 67 4.46 -6.23 2.56
N ALA A 68 4.03 -6.12 3.81
CA ALA A 68 4.91 -5.86 4.97
C ALA A 68 6.10 -6.83 5.11
N LYS A 69 5.91 -8.13 4.81
CA LYS A 69 6.95 -9.15 5.02
C LYS A 69 8.03 -9.17 3.94
N ARG A 70 7.73 -8.65 2.75
CA ARG A 70 8.56 -8.79 1.54
C ARG A 70 9.04 -7.44 1.01
N CYS A 71 8.83 -6.35 1.75
CA CYS A 71 9.15 -5.00 1.28
C CYS A 71 10.66 -4.77 1.08
N LYS A 72 11.52 -5.57 1.74
CA LYS A 72 12.98 -5.51 1.61
C LYS A 72 13.54 -6.29 0.42
N GLU A 73 12.69 -7.00 -0.34
CA GLU A 73 13.14 -7.75 -1.51
C GLU A 73 13.43 -6.81 -2.68
N SER A 74 14.67 -6.83 -3.17
CA SER A 74 15.17 -5.91 -4.19
C SER A 74 14.58 -6.13 -5.59
N GLU A 75 13.94 -7.26 -5.85
CA GLU A 75 13.32 -7.60 -7.15
C GLU A 75 12.32 -6.56 -7.62
N ILE A 76 11.71 -5.79 -6.71
CA ILE A 76 10.73 -4.77 -7.05
C ILE A 76 11.33 -3.62 -7.89
N TYR A 77 12.60 -3.29 -7.67
CA TYR A 77 13.29 -2.18 -8.32
C TYR A 77 13.47 -2.36 -9.83
N THR A 78 13.33 -3.59 -10.34
CA THR A 78 13.41 -3.89 -11.77
C THR A 78 12.04 -4.01 -12.45
N THR A 79 10.95 -3.79 -11.70
CA THR A 79 9.59 -3.92 -12.23
C THR A 79 9.06 -2.64 -12.86
N ASP A 80 8.18 -2.75 -13.85
CA ASP A 80 7.44 -1.61 -14.42
C ASP A 80 6.70 -0.77 -13.38
N TYR A 81 6.29 -1.39 -12.26
CA TYR A 81 5.68 -0.68 -11.16
C TYR A 81 6.64 0.36 -10.58
N TRP A 82 7.89 -0.05 -10.29
CA TRP A 82 8.87 0.83 -9.67
C TRP A 82 9.30 1.96 -10.61
N THR A 83 9.60 1.63 -11.87
CA THR A 83 9.91 2.62 -12.91
C THR A 83 8.82 3.69 -13.03
N ARG A 84 7.54 3.28 -13.02
CA ARG A 84 6.41 4.23 -13.07
C ARG A 84 6.25 5.00 -11.77
N PHE A 85 6.48 4.37 -10.62
CA PHE A 85 6.44 5.04 -9.33
C PHE A 85 7.48 6.16 -9.27
N GLU A 86 8.74 5.87 -9.58
CA GLU A 86 9.81 6.87 -9.60
C GLU A 86 9.53 8.01 -10.59
N THR A 87 9.02 7.68 -11.79
CA THR A 87 8.62 8.68 -12.79
C THR A 87 7.53 9.61 -12.27
N CYS A 88 6.51 9.07 -11.57
CA CYS A 88 5.40 9.86 -11.05
C CYS A 88 5.75 10.63 -9.77
N TYR A 89 6.57 10.04 -8.91
CA TYR A 89 7.00 10.64 -7.65
C TYR A 89 7.98 11.80 -7.88
N GLY A 90 8.83 11.66 -8.91
CA GLY A 90 9.75 12.68 -9.37
C GLY A 90 11.07 12.66 -8.60
N PHE A 91 12.17 12.38 -9.32
CA PHE A 91 13.53 12.76 -8.91
C PHE A 91 13.87 14.21 -9.27
N SER A 92 12.89 15.03 -9.67
CA SER A 92 13.07 16.46 -9.84
C SER A 92 13.04 17.16 -8.48
N ARG A 93 14.17 17.08 -7.77
CA ARG A 93 14.61 18.16 -6.88
C ARG A 93 15.64 19.00 -7.64
#